data_AF-A0A2E6HX86-F1
#
_entry.id   AF-A0A2E6HX86-F1
#
_cell.length_a   1.000
_cell.length_b   1.000
_cell.length_c   1.000
_cell.angle_alpha   90.00
_cell.angle_beta   90.00
_cell.angle_gamma   90.00
#
_symmetry.space_group_name_H-M   'P 1'
#
loop_
_entity.id
_entity.type
_entity.pdbx_description
1 polymer ?
#
loop_
_entity_poly.entity_id
_entity_poly.type
_entity_poly.pdbx_seq_one_letter_code
_entity_poly.pdbx_strand_id
1 'polypeptide(L)'
;MRHSKYVIGFALLLAGQLLFTACRDNAASVPAQIEKVEQSRKAWEREQKRLESMRDSLEIKVAGNRELGMPPDRARRLETALIQSQEAIVQASKINYEAQEEVLKHLQGR
;
A
#
# COMPACT_ATOMS: atom_id res chain seq x y z
N MET A 1 55.40 17.54 -16.49
CA MET A 1 54.10 17.50 -17.21
C MET A 1 53.90 16.12 -17.81
N ARG A 2 52.92 15.35 -17.32
CA ARG A 2 52.26 14.17 -17.92
C ARG A 2 51.81 13.30 -16.76
N HIS A 3 50.51 13.23 -16.47
CA HIS A 3 49.81 12.12 -15.76
C HIS A 3 48.31 12.41 -15.57
N SER A 4 47.84 13.65 -15.80
CA SER A 4 46.46 14.07 -15.47
C SER A 4 45.38 13.79 -16.53
N LYS A 5 45.63 13.00 -17.59
CA LYS A 5 44.65 12.75 -18.67
C LYS A 5 44.01 11.36 -18.68
N TYR A 6 44.58 10.38 -17.98
CA TYR A 6 44.09 9.00 -18.01
C TYR A 6 43.10 8.66 -16.88
N VAL A 7 43.15 9.40 -15.77
CA VAL A 7 42.26 9.15 -14.60
C VAL A 7 40.82 9.55 -14.91
N ILE A 8 40.62 10.61 -15.71
CA ILE A 8 39.29 11.13 -16.06
C ILE A 8 38.58 10.19 -17.06
N GLY A 9 39.32 9.59 -17.99
CA GLY A 9 38.75 8.65 -18.97
C GLY A 9 38.26 7.34 -18.36
N PHE A 10 38.92 6.86 -17.30
CA PHE A 10 38.55 5.61 -16.64
C PHE A 10 37.29 5.74 -15.77
N ALA A 11 37.09 6.89 -15.12
CA ALA A 11 35.91 7.18 -14.31
C ALA A 11 34.62 7.29 -15.14
N LEU A 12 34.71 7.86 -16.35
CA LEU A 12 33.57 7.96 -17.28
C LEU A 12 33.14 6.60 -17.85
N LEU A 13 34.11 5.68 -18.06
CA LEU A 13 33.82 4.33 -18.55
C LEU A 13 33.16 3.44 -17.48
N LEU A 14 33.51 3.62 -16.20
CA LEU A 14 32.85 2.94 -15.09
C LEU A 14 31.44 3.49 -14.80
N ALA A 15 31.25 4.82 -14.90
CA ALA A 15 29.93 5.43 -14.71
C ALA A 15 28.93 5.00 -15.80
N GLY A 16 29.41 4.79 -17.04
CA GLY A 16 28.59 4.29 -18.14
C GLY A 16 28.07 2.86 -17.91
N GLN A 17 28.86 1.97 -17.31
CA GLN A 17 28.43 0.58 -17.06
C GLN A 17 27.47 0.43 -15.87
N LEU A 18 27.55 1.33 -14.88
CA LEU A 18 26.64 1.33 -13.73
C LEU A 18 25.24 1.86 -14.06
N LEU A 19 25.10 2.70 -15.10
CA LEU A 19 23.80 3.24 -15.50
C LEU A 19 22.98 2.28 -16.37
N PHE A 20 23.62 1.32 -17.05
CA PHE A 20 22.91 0.33 -17.87
C PHE A 20 22.30 -0.83 -17.07
N THR A 21 22.77 -1.10 -15.84
CA THR A 21 22.20 -2.15 -14.98
C THR A 21 20.98 -1.67 -14.20
N ALA A 22 20.83 -0.37 -13.95
CA ALA A 22 19.67 0.18 -13.23
C ALA A 22 18.34 0.09 -14.00
N CYS A 23 18.37 -0.11 -15.32
CA CYS A 23 17.16 -0.25 -16.14
C CYS A 23 16.79 -1.71 -16.50
N ARG A 24 17.53 -2.72 -16.01
CA ARG A 24 17.41 -4.09 -16.54
C ARG A 24 16.38 -4.98 -15.84
N ASP A 25 15.90 -4.63 -14.63
CA ASP A 25 15.07 -5.54 -13.82
C ASP A 25 13.69 -4.99 -13.37
N ASN A 26 13.16 -3.95 -14.03
CA ASN A 26 11.80 -3.45 -13.74
C ASN A 26 10.69 -4.13 -14.57
N ALA A 27 10.98 -5.22 -15.28
CA ALA A 27 9.93 -6.07 -15.81
C ALA A 27 9.35 -6.87 -14.64
N ALA A 28 8.22 -6.41 -14.08
CA ALA A 28 7.48 -7.17 -13.08
C ALA A 28 7.20 -8.56 -13.65
N SER A 29 7.85 -9.59 -13.10
CA SER A 29 7.61 -10.96 -13.55
C SER A 29 6.20 -11.39 -13.16
N VAL A 30 5.57 -12.24 -13.99
CA VAL A 30 4.23 -12.78 -13.68
C VAL A 30 4.16 -13.38 -12.27
N PRO A 31 5.14 -14.17 -11.79
CA PRO A 31 5.14 -14.66 -10.41
C PRO A 31 5.16 -13.54 -9.35
N ALA A 32 6.00 -12.50 -9.54
CA ALA A 32 6.05 -11.37 -8.61
C ALA A 32 4.72 -10.58 -8.61
N GLN A 33 4.05 -10.48 -9.76
CA GLN A 33 2.74 -9.83 -9.83
C GLN A 33 1.64 -10.65 -9.16
N ILE A 34 1.65 -11.98 -9.29
CA ILE A 34 0.74 -12.88 -8.57
C ILE A 34 0.85 -12.66 -7.05
N GLU A 35 2.08 -12.57 -6.55
CA GLU A 35 2.31 -12.31 -5.12
C GLU A 35 1.72 -10.96 -4.67
N LYS A 36 1.90 -9.90 -5.46
CA LYS A 36 1.30 -8.58 -5.17
C LYS A 36 -0.23 -8.61 -5.15
N VAL A 37 -0.85 -9.35 -6.06
CA VAL A 37 -2.32 -9.57 -6.07
C VAL A 37 -2.74 -10.28 -4.78
N GLU A 38 -2.04 -11.34 -4.39
CA GLU A 38 -2.36 -12.05 -3.15
C GLU A 38 -2.18 -11.18 -1.90
N GLN A 39 -1.09 -10.42 -1.83
CA GLN A 39 -0.83 -9.50 -0.72
C GLN A 39 -1.90 -8.40 -0.62
N SER A 40 -2.30 -7.81 -1.74
CA SER A 40 -3.35 -6.79 -1.79
C SER A 40 -4.74 -7.36 -1.47
N ARG A 41 -5.06 -8.59 -1.89
CA ARG A 41 -6.28 -9.30 -1.48
C ARG A 41 -6.33 -9.49 0.04
N LYS A 42 -5.25 -10.03 0.63
CA LYS A 42 -5.14 -10.21 2.08
C LYS A 42 -5.24 -8.88 2.82
N ALA A 43 -4.70 -7.80 2.27
CA ALA A 43 -4.84 -6.47 2.86
C ALA A 43 -6.30 -6.01 2.86
N TRP A 44 -7.00 -6.11 1.74
CA TRP A 44 -8.42 -5.77 1.66
C TRP A 44 -9.28 -6.59 2.63
N GLU A 45 -9.09 -7.92 2.67
CA GLU A 45 -9.80 -8.81 3.61
C GLU A 45 -9.56 -8.44 5.08
N ARG A 46 -8.33 -8.04 5.44
CA ARG A 46 -8.02 -7.56 6.80
C ARG A 46 -8.76 -6.28 7.13
N GLU A 47 -8.81 -5.32 6.21
CA GLU A 47 -9.52 -4.06 6.44
C GLU A 47 -11.03 -4.27 6.53
N GLN A 48 -11.60 -5.22 5.77
CA GLN A 48 -13.00 -5.62 5.89
C GLN A 48 -13.31 -6.20 7.28
N LYS A 49 -12.50 -7.14 7.76
CA LYS A 49 -12.66 -7.72 9.11
C LYS A 49 -12.52 -6.66 10.21
N ARG A 50 -11.61 -5.71 10.02
CA ARG A 50 -11.44 -4.58 10.95
C ARG A 50 -12.70 -3.70 10.97
N LEU A 51 -13.28 -3.38 9.81
CA LEU A 51 -14.52 -2.62 9.72
C LEU A 51 -15.68 -3.34 10.40
N GLU A 52 -15.83 -4.65 10.17
CA GLU A 52 -16.84 -5.48 10.84
C GLU A 52 -16.68 -5.43 12.36
N SER A 53 -15.48 -5.67 12.87
CA SER A 53 -15.18 -5.57 14.30
C SER A 53 -15.46 -4.18 14.88
N MET A 54 -15.20 -3.10 14.13
CA MET A 54 -15.53 -1.74 14.57
C MET A 54 -17.04 -1.51 14.65
N ARG A 55 -17.81 -2.06 13.70
CA ARG A 55 -19.29 -1.98 13.72
C ARG A 55 -19.87 -2.79 14.88
N ASP A 56 -19.39 -4.00 15.09
CA ASP A 56 -19.84 -4.87 16.18
C ASP A 56 -19.54 -4.28 17.56
N SER A 57 -18.43 -3.57 17.69
CA SER A 57 -18.02 -2.93 18.95
C SER A 57 -18.52 -1.50 19.15
N LEU A 58 -19.31 -0.95 18.20
CA LEU A 58 -19.72 0.46 18.21
C LEU A 58 -20.37 0.87 19.53
N GLU A 59 -21.42 0.16 19.96
CA GLU A 59 -22.16 0.54 21.17
C GLU A 59 -21.31 0.38 22.44
N ILE A 60 -20.42 -0.62 22.48
CA ILE A 60 -19.49 -0.84 23.58
C ILE A 60 -18.52 0.35 23.70
N LYS A 61 -17.94 0.79 22.57
CA LYS A 61 -17.02 1.94 22.55
C LYS A 61 -17.71 3.27 22.85
N VAL A 62 -18.94 3.46 22.37
CA VAL A 62 -19.75 4.63 22.72
C VAL A 62 -20.03 4.67 24.22
N ALA A 63 -20.39 3.53 24.83
CA ALA A 63 -20.57 3.44 26.28
C ALA A 63 -19.26 3.74 27.03
N GLY A 64 -18.14 3.15 26.63
CA GLY A 64 -16.82 3.42 27.23
C GLY A 64 -16.42 4.89 27.14
N ASN A 65 -16.62 5.55 25.99
CA ASN A 65 -16.34 6.98 25.84
C ASN A 65 -17.23 7.84 26.77
N ARG A 66 -18.48 7.45 26.99
CA ARG A 66 -19.38 8.13 27.94
C ARG A 66 -18.92 7.95 29.39
N GLU A 67 -18.47 6.76 29.76
CA GLU A 67 -17.89 6.48 31.08
C GLU A 67 -16.65 7.32 31.35
N LEU A 68 -15.87 7.64 30.30
CA LEU A 68 -14.74 8.56 30.34
C LEU A 68 -15.14 10.05 30.36
N GLY A 69 -16.44 10.36 30.49
CA GLY A 69 -16.95 11.73 30.60
C GLY A 69 -17.25 12.42 29.27
N MET A 70 -17.21 11.71 28.14
CA MET A 70 -17.59 12.30 26.86
C MET A 70 -19.13 12.48 26.77
N PRO A 71 -19.63 13.65 26.32
CA PRO A 71 -21.06 13.83 26.09
C PRO A 71 -21.61 12.78 25.11
N PRO A 72 -22.84 12.25 25.32
CA PRO A 72 -23.37 11.13 24.52
C PRO A 72 -23.31 11.34 23.02
N ASP A 73 -23.73 12.52 22.54
CA ASP A 73 -23.72 12.80 21.10
C ASP A 73 -22.29 12.89 20.53
N ARG A 74 -21.33 13.37 21.33
CA ARG A 74 -19.93 13.44 20.91
C ARG A 74 -19.31 12.05 20.86
N ALA A 75 -19.61 11.17 21.83
CA ALA A 75 -19.15 9.78 21.84
C ALA A 75 -19.63 9.01 20.61
N ARG A 76 -20.93 9.11 20.28
CA ARG A 76 -21.48 8.46 19.09
C ARG A 76 -20.90 9.02 17.80
N ARG A 77 -20.80 10.34 17.66
CA ARG A 77 -20.22 10.97 16.47
C ARG A 77 -18.76 10.56 16.26
N LEU A 78 -17.96 10.49 17.32
CA LEU A 78 -16.57 10.07 17.23
C LEU A 78 -16.46 8.65 16.66
N GLU A 79 -17.11 7.67 17.29
CA GLU A 79 -17.00 6.27 16.87
C GLU A 79 -17.60 6.05 15.47
N THR A 80 -18.69 6.75 15.13
CA THR A 80 -19.27 6.72 13.78
C THR A 80 -18.29 7.29 12.74
N ALA A 81 -17.61 8.41 13.06
CA ALA A 81 -16.62 9.00 12.15
C ALA A 81 -15.41 8.08 11.95
N LEU A 82 -14.98 7.35 12.99
CA LEU A 82 -13.92 6.35 12.87
C LEU A 82 -14.35 5.19 11.95
N ILE A 83 -15.59 4.71 12.06
CA ILE A 83 -16.14 3.70 11.15
C ILE A 83 -16.16 4.23 9.71
N GLN A 84 -16.63 5.45 9.48
CA GLN A 84 -16.67 6.06 8.13
C GLN A 84 -15.26 6.21 7.54
N SER A 85 -14.27 6.58 8.35
CA SER A 85 -12.88 6.61 7.91
C SER A 85 -12.38 5.21 7.54
N GLN A 86 -12.74 4.18 8.30
CA GLN A 86 -12.38 2.80 7.99
C GLN A 86 -13.07 2.30 6.72
N GLU A 87 -14.31 2.71 6.44
CA GLU A 87 -15.00 2.42 5.16
C GLU A 87 -14.22 2.98 3.96
N ALA A 88 -13.70 4.20 4.08
CA ALA A 88 -12.85 4.78 3.04
C ALA A 88 -11.54 3.99 2.85
N ILE A 89 -10.93 3.50 3.93
CA ILE A 89 -9.73 2.64 3.87
C ILE A 89 -10.05 1.31 3.18
N VAL A 90 -11.16 0.67 3.52
CA VAL A 90 -11.62 -0.56 2.84
C VAL A 90 -11.78 -0.32 1.35
N GLN A 91 -12.43 0.78 0.97
CA GLN A 91 -12.62 1.12 -0.45
C GLN A 91 -11.29 1.37 -1.17
N ALA A 92 -10.36 2.10 -0.57
CA ALA A 92 -9.03 2.33 -1.14
C ALA A 92 -8.24 1.01 -1.31
N SER A 93 -8.32 0.11 -0.31
CA SER A 93 -7.66 -1.20 -0.38
C SER A 93 -8.25 -2.10 -1.47
N LYS A 94 -9.58 -2.04 -1.68
CA LYS A 94 -10.27 -2.73 -2.77
C LYS A 94 -9.81 -2.23 -4.14
N ILE A 95 -9.79 -0.91 -4.33
CA ILE A 95 -9.32 -0.29 -5.57
C ILE A 95 -7.88 -0.72 -5.86
N ASN A 96 -7.01 -0.76 -4.85
CA ASN A 96 -5.64 -1.24 -5.02
C ASN A 96 -5.60 -2.72 -5.42
N TYR A 97 -6.39 -3.59 -4.79
CA TYR A 97 -6.48 -5.00 -5.17
C TYR A 97 -6.95 -5.17 -6.63
N GLU A 98 -8.02 -4.49 -7.03
CA GLU A 98 -8.56 -4.53 -8.40
C GLU A 98 -7.52 -4.02 -9.42
N ALA A 99 -6.74 -2.99 -9.09
CA ALA A 99 -5.65 -2.50 -9.94
C ALA A 99 -4.54 -3.55 -10.10
N GLN A 100 -4.14 -4.27 -9.04
CA GLN A 100 -3.14 -5.32 -9.13
C GLN A 100 -3.63 -6.52 -9.97
N GLU A 101 -4.91 -6.89 -9.81
CA GLU A 101 -5.53 -7.92 -10.64
C GLU A 101 -5.52 -7.53 -12.12
N GLU A 102 -5.83 -6.26 -12.42
CA GLU A 102 -5.86 -5.79 -13.80
C GLU A 102 -4.46 -5.82 -14.44
N VAL A 103 -3.42 -5.44 -13.70
CA VAL A 103 -2.02 -5.59 -14.17
C VAL A 103 -1.68 -7.05 -14.41
N LEU A 104 -2.09 -7.97 -13.54
CA LEU A 104 -1.81 -9.40 -13.72
C LEU A 104 -2.46 -9.95 -15.00
N LYS A 105 -3.73 -9.60 -15.27
CA LYS A 105 -4.41 -9.99 -16.52
C LYS A 105 -3.66 -9.50 -17.75
N HIS A 106 -3.17 -8.25 -17.73
CA HIS A 106 -2.39 -7.68 -18.82
C HIS A 106 -1.05 -8.40 -19.05
N LEU A 107 -0.43 -8.91 -17.99
CA LEU A 107 0.82 -9.69 -18.10
C LEU A 107 0.58 -11.12 -18.59
N GLN A 108 -0.59 -11.71 -18.30
CA GLN A 108 -0.95 -13.08 -18.72
C GLN A 108 -1.56 -13.15 -20.13
N GLY A 109 -2.11 -12.04 -20.63
CA GLY A 109 -2.64 -11.92 -22.00
C GLY A 109 -1.61 -11.52 -23.07
N ARG A 110 -0.32 -11.44 -22.70
CA ARG A 110 0.83 -11.27 -23.60
C ARG A 110 1.58 -12.59 -23.74
#